data_AF-A0A1S2W7J9-F1
#
_entry.id   AF-A0A1S2W7J9-F1
#
_cell.length_a   1.000
_cell.length_b   1.000
_cell.length_c   1.000
_cell.angle_alpha   90.00
_cell.angle_beta   90.00
_cell.angle_gamma   90.00
#
_symmetry.space_group_name_H-M   'P 1'
#
loop_
_entity.id
_entity.type
_entity.pdbx_description
1 polymer ?
#
loop_
_entity_poly.entity_id
_entity_poly.type
_entity_poly.pdbx_seq_one_letter_code
_entity_poly.pdbx_strand_id
1 'polypeptide(L)'
;MHRSLQALQYYTSHSEEDIRRLHERIRLSLASTESLTDTMIRLTGQTPLVPFKQDTVTAEEWSAFLAGKHHDELADFYGTLVARPILKEDGPVESKEEQEEIAPSLSRTHREPEAVRRKKVKTRPEPRVKRKIPWGWVALLILCFLLGAGGTYVYSNYIASPSSSKPKSTIEQPVTVEKSKEKTEEPVPDIKEEPNVLYVKTRNSNIYSDSALTDLLFEADFGDGYRVLETTDSISKVELTDELTGYIKNTDTTKSLKGDAIADESLLTWVSDNLDTSFVTETLIDLIGKTAEDLNSTYGPPERTFSDEVNTYLFYGNHFFTLQNNKVIAIDWAETAITNAELATLAPLQLETEMTGLVTSNSYRLQRFEQTETSTSRVRLAEQNL
;
A
#
# COMPACT_ATOMS: atom_id res chain seq x y z
N MET A 1 15.35 -1.40 11.87
CA MET A 1 14.51 -0.71 10.87
C MET A 1 15.11 -1.00 9.51
N HIS A 2 14.28 -1.41 8.55
CA HIS A 2 14.72 -1.92 7.24
C HIS A 2 15.26 -0.80 6.33
N ARG A 3 16.25 -1.14 5.50
CA ARG A 3 16.97 -0.22 4.58
C ARG A 3 16.01 0.45 3.59
N SER A 4 15.10 -0.35 3.02
CA SER A 4 14.08 0.12 2.08
C SER A 4 12.97 0.93 2.73
N LEU A 5 12.61 0.62 3.99
CA LEU A 5 11.56 1.35 4.71
C LEU A 5 12.03 2.75 5.11
N GLN A 6 13.28 2.90 5.56
CA GLN A 6 13.84 4.22 5.89
C GLN A 6 13.96 5.09 4.63
N ALA A 7 14.38 4.49 3.52
CA ALA A 7 14.32 5.15 2.21
C ALA A 7 12.88 5.56 1.87
N LEU A 8 11.94 4.61 1.88
CA LEU A 8 10.54 4.87 1.54
C LEU A 8 9.92 5.96 2.41
N GLN A 9 10.13 5.90 3.72
CA GLN A 9 9.67 6.88 4.69
C GLN A 9 10.28 8.26 4.44
N TYR A 10 11.57 8.34 4.09
CA TYR A 10 12.20 9.59 3.70
C TYR A 10 11.54 10.19 2.45
N TYR A 11 11.25 9.36 1.45
CA TYR A 11 10.58 9.80 0.23
C TYR A 11 9.12 10.23 0.44
N THR A 12 8.42 9.72 1.46
CA THR A 12 7.03 10.13 1.79
C THR A 12 6.96 11.30 2.76
N SER A 13 8.05 11.65 3.43
CA SER A 13 8.08 12.72 4.45
C SER A 13 8.78 14.01 3.97
N HIS A 14 9.44 13.98 2.81
CA HIS A 14 10.21 15.09 2.27
C HIS A 14 9.72 15.50 0.89
N SER A 15 9.87 16.79 0.55
CA SER A 15 9.51 17.29 -0.77
C SER A 15 10.44 16.73 -1.86
N GLU A 16 9.95 16.69 -3.10
CA GLU A 16 10.75 16.29 -4.27
C GLU A 16 12.04 17.12 -4.37
N GLU A 17 11.97 18.41 -4.05
CA GLU A 17 13.12 19.30 -4.11
C GLU A 17 14.17 18.94 -3.04
N ASP A 18 13.75 18.56 -1.83
CA ASP A 18 14.64 18.14 -0.75
C ASP A 18 15.32 16.80 -1.06
N ILE A 19 14.57 15.88 -1.65
CA ILE A 19 15.06 14.57 -2.09
C ILE A 19 16.09 14.73 -3.22
N ARG A 20 15.75 15.52 -4.25
CA ARG A 20 16.66 15.82 -5.36
C ARG A 20 17.94 16.50 -4.87
N ARG A 21 17.83 17.45 -3.93
CA ARG A 21 18.98 18.09 -3.30
C ARG A 21 19.84 17.10 -2.53
N LEU A 22 19.25 16.16 -1.79
CA LEU A 22 20.02 15.12 -1.11
C LEU A 22 20.79 14.23 -2.08
N HIS A 23 20.15 13.78 -3.16
CA HIS A 23 20.80 12.95 -4.18
C HIS A 23 21.97 13.66 -4.85
N GLU A 24 21.81 14.96 -5.14
CA GLU A 24 22.88 15.76 -5.70
C GLU A 24 24.03 15.95 -4.71
N ARG A 25 23.73 16.13 -3.41
CA ARG A 25 24.76 16.19 -2.37
C ARG A 25 25.55 14.89 -2.23
N ILE A 26 24.87 13.74 -2.32
CA ILE A 26 25.53 12.43 -2.32
C ILE A 26 26.43 12.30 -3.56
N ARG A 27 25.89 12.62 -4.74
CA ARG A 27 26.64 12.57 -6.01
C ARG A 27 27.89 13.44 -5.98
N LEU A 28 27.76 14.70 -5.54
CA LEU A 28 28.88 15.64 -5.41
C LEU A 28 29.92 15.18 -4.38
N SER A 29 29.47 14.56 -3.28
CA SER A 29 30.39 14.01 -2.29
C SER A 29 31.18 12.83 -2.86
N LEU A 30 30.49 11.85 -3.46
CA LEU A 30 31.12 10.68 -4.07
C LEU A 30 32.07 11.04 -5.22
N ALA A 31 31.76 12.09 -6.00
CA ALA A 31 32.67 12.60 -7.02
C ALA A 31 34.01 13.15 -6.46
N SER A 32 34.07 13.44 -5.15
CA SER A 32 35.26 13.98 -4.49
C SER A 32 35.98 12.98 -3.58
N THR A 33 35.26 12.03 -2.98
CA THR A 33 35.81 11.10 -1.99
C THR A 33 35.84 9.66 -2.48
N GLU A 34 34.95 9.28 -3.41
CA GLU A 34 34.68 7.90 -3.82
C GLU A 34 34.43 6.93 -2.64
N SER A 35 34.13 7.47 -1.44
CA SER A 35 33.93 6.70 -0.21
C SER A 35 32.54 6.97 0.37
N LEU A 36 31.82 5.89 0.66
CA LEU A 36 30.51 5.92 1.32
C LEU A 36 30.62 6.37 2.77
N THR A 37 31.64 5.92 3.49
CA THR A 37 31.93 6.33 4.87
C THR A 37 32.18 7.83 4.96
N ASP A 38 33.07 8.36 4.12
CA ASP A 38 33.38 9.80 4.11
C ASP A 38 32.17 10.64 3.68
N THR A 39 31.38 10.14 2.74
CA THR A 39 30.15 10.80 2.31
C THR A 39 29.12 10.84 3.45
N MET A 40 28.96 9.76 4.21
CA MET A 40 28.03 9.76 5.34
C MET A 40 28.48 10.73 6.45
N ILE A 41 29.78 10.77 6.75
CA ILE A 41 30.34 11.72 7.71
C ILE A 41 30.10 13.16 7.24
N ARG A 42 30.32 13.47 5.95
CA ARG A 42 30.11 14.81 5.40
C ARG A 42 28.64 15.25 5.47
N LEU A 43 27.70 14.33 5.25
CA LEU A 43 26.28 14.65 5.19
C LEU A 43 25.58 14.65 6.56
N THR A 44 26.07 13.85 7.52
CA THR A 44 25.41 13.67 8.83
C THR A 44 26.28 14.09 10.02
N GLY A 45 27.58 14.29 9.81
CA GLY A 45 28.56 14.52 10.87
C GLY A 45 28.89 13.25 11.68
N GLN A 46 28.38 12.09 11.29
CA GLN A 46 28.47 10.85 12.06
C GLN A 46 29.09 9.72 11.24
N THR A 47 29.96 8.94 11.88
CA THR A 47 30.50 7.71 11.31
C THR A 47 29.44 6.61 11.25
N PRO A 48 29.56 5.66 10.29
CA PRO A 48 28.76 4.44 10.32
C PRO A 48 28.98 3.68 11.63
N LEU A 49 27.90 3.14 12.20
CA LEU A 49 28.00 2.22 13.34
C LEU A 49 28.52 0.86 12.90
N VAL A 50 28.20 0.47 11.66
CA VAL A 50 28.69 -0.73 10.99
C VAL A 50 29.39 -0.27 9.71
N PRO A 51 30.66 -0.65 9.47
CA PRO A 51 31.35 -0.32 8.23
C PRO A 51 30.64 -0.90 7.00
N PHE A 52 30.69 -0.18 5.90
CA PHE A 52 30.22 -0.65 4.60
C PHE A 52 31.07 -1.83 4.12
N LYS A 53 30.46 -2.87 3.53
CA LYS A 53 31.19 -4.02 2.96
C LYS A 53 32.03 -3.59 1.75
N GLN A 54 31.51 -2.63 0.98
CA GLN A 54 32.22 -1.98 -0.11
C GLN A 54 32.19 -0.47 0.09
N ASP A 55 33.26 0.09 0.65
CA ASP A 55 33.31 1.53 0.91
C ASP A 55 33.54 2.37 -0.36
N THR A 56 34.23 1.81 -1.35
CA THR A 56 34.59 2.52 -2.58
C THR A 56 33.51 2.41 -3.64
N VAL A 57 32.86 3.55 -3.94
CA VAL A 57 31.80 3.66 -4.95
C VAL A 57 31.88 5.02 -5.66
N THR A 58 31.66 5.02 -6.97
CA THR A 58 31.74 6.22 -7.82
C THR A 58 30.41 6.97 -7.92
N ALA A 59 30.47 8.25 -8.31
CA ALA A 59 29.27 9.05 -8.60
C ALA A 59 28.45 8.51 -9.79
N GLU A 60 29.09 7.79 -10.72
CA GLU A 60 28.46 7.14 -11.86
C GLU A 60 27.64 5.92 -11.43
N GLU A 61 28.19 5.10 -10.52
CA GLU A 61 27.48 3.98 -9.91
C GLU A 61 26.28 4.46 -9.09
N TRP A 62 26.40 5.58 -8.38
CA TRP A 62 25.27 6.23 -7.72
C TRP A 62 24.18 6.66 -8.70
N SER A 63 24.55 7.24 -9.83
CA SER A 63 23.59 7.67 -10.85
C SER A 63 22.91 6.47 -11.52
N ALA A 64 23.63 5.38 -11.76
CA ALA A 64 23.08 4.13 -12.27
C ALA A 64 22.14 3.45 -11.26
N PHE A 65 22.46 3.53 -9.97
CA PHE A 65 21.59 3.06 -8.89
C PHE A 65 20.26 3.82 -8.86
N LEU A 66 20.29 5.15 -8.97
CA LEU A 66 19.07 5.96 -9.07
C LEU A 66 18.26 5.68 -10.35
N ALA A 67 18.91 5.24 -11.42
CA ALA A 67 18.26 4.80 -12.66
C ALA A 67 17.66 3.39 -12.60
N GLY A 68 17.69 2.74 -11.42
CA GLY A 68 17.08 1.42 -11.20
C GLY A 68 18.04 0.23 -11.32
N LYS A 69 19.35 0.46 -11.44
CA LYS A 69 20.33 -0.63 -11.39
C LYS A 69 20.52 -1.09 -9.94
N HIS A 70 20.33 -2.38 -9.71
CA HIS A 70 20.53 -2.96 -8.38
C HIS A 70 21.97 -2.80 -7.87
N HIS A 71 22.12 -2.33 -6.63
CA HIS A 71 23.40 -2.21 -5.95
C HIS A 71 23.19 -2.28 -4.42
N ASP A 72 23.49 -3.44 -3.83
CA ASP A 72 23.24 -3.73 -2.41
C ASP A 72 23.83 -2.69 -1.47
N GLU A 73 25.12 -2.35 -1.67
CA GLU A 73 25.80 -1.43 -0.75
C GLU A 73 25.29 0.01 -0.82
N LEU A 74 24.85 0.47 -2.00
CA LEU A 74 24.27 1.80 -2.17
C LEU A 74 22.88 1.88 -1.55
N ALA A 75 22.10 0.79 -1.60
CA ALA A 75 20.84 0.68 -0.87
C ALA A 75 21.06 0.73 0.65
N ASP A 76 22.09 0.03 1.15
CA ASP A 76 22.48 0.01 2.57
C ASP A 76 22.93 1.38 3.05
N PHE A 77 23.80 2.02 2.29
CA PHE A 77 24.27 3.37 2.53
C PHE A 77 23.09 4.35 2.56
N TYR A 78 22.22 4.33 1.56
CA TYR A 78 21.13 5.29 1.45
C TYR A 78 20.12 5.13 2.59
N GLY A 79 19.71 3.89 2.89
CA GLY A 79 18.82 3.60 4.02
C GLY A 79 19.40 4.08 5.35
N THR A 80 20.70 3.84 5.58
CA THR A 80 21.40 4.29 6.79
C THR A 80 21.52 5.82 6.87
N LEU A 81 21.74 6.48 5.73
CA LEU A 81 21.90 7.92 5.63
C LEU A 81 20.61 8.65 6.00
N VAL A 82 19.50 8.26 5.39
CA VAL A 82 18.20 8.93 5.58
C VAL A 82 17.57 8.67 6.96
N ALA A 83 18.05 7.64 7.66
CA ALA A 83 17.68 7.36 9.05
C ALA A 83 18.27 8.35 10.06
N ARG A 84 19.19 9.22 9.63
CA ARG A 84 19.95 10.11 10.50
C ARG A 84 19.60 11.57 10.21
N PRO A 85 19.69 12.47 11.20
CA PRO A 85 19.58 13.89 10.95
C PRO A 85 20.64 14.35 9.94
N ILE A 86 20.18 14.75 8.75
CA ILE A 86 21.05 15.30 7.71
C ILE A 86 21.42 16.73 8.11
N LEU A 87 22.71 17.07 8.05
CA LEU A 87 23.19 18.41 8.33
C LEU A 87 22.57 19.40 7.34
N LYS A 88 21.97 20.47 7.89
CA LYS A 88 21.45 21.60 7.12
C LYS A 88 22.64 22.34 6.48
N GLU A 89 22.43 22.85 5.27
CA GLU A 89 23.43 23.69 4.60
C GLU A 89 23.71 24.94 5.43
N ASP A 90 24.97 25.17 5.76
CA ASP A 90 25.45 26.48 6.17
C ASP A 90 25.64 27.34 4.91
N GLY A 91 24.58 28.03 4.51
CA GLY A 91 24.63 29.16 3.57
C GLY A 91 24.15 28.87 2.14
N PRO A 92 23.78 29.92 1.38
CA PRO A 92 23.19 29.79 0.05
C PRO A 92 24.21 29.26 -0.95
N VAL A 93 23.82 28.26 -1.72
CA VAL A 93 24.54 27.81 -2.91
C VAL A 93 24.33 28.85 -4.01
N GLU A 94 25.20 29.85 -4.06
CA GLU A 94 25.41 30.57 -5.31
C GLU A 94 26.02 29.59 -6.33
N SER A 95 25.41 29.55 -7.51
CA SER A 95 25.91 28.85 -8.68
C SER A 95 27.38 29.20 -8.90
N LYS A 96 28.26 28.19 -8.87
CA LYS A 96 29.64 28.31 -9.32
C LYS A 96 29.66 28.56 -10.83
N GLU A 97 29.52 29.81 -11.23
CA GLU A 97 30.22 30.34 -12.39
C GLU A 97 31.28 31.32 -11.86
N GLU A 98 32.49 31.21 -12.43
CA GLU A 98 33.61 32.15 -12.31
C GLU A 98 34.39 32.17 -10.98
N GLN A 99 35.41 31.31 -10.92
CA GLN A 99 36.63 31.63 -10.18
C GLN A 99 37.44 32.66 -10.97
N GLU A 100 37.50 33.91 -10.50
CA GLU A 100 38.66 34.78 -10.71
C GLU A 100 38.92 35.67 -9.47
N GLU A 101 40.10 35.43 -8.89
CA GLU A 101 40.99 36.30 -8.11
C GLU A 101 40.50 37.57 -7.35
N ILE A 102 40.50 37.43 -6.02
CA ILE A 102 41.12 38.28 -4.97
C ILE A 102 41.21 39.82 -5.18
N ALA A 103 40.56 40.58 -4.28
CA ALA A 103 41.21 41.61 -3.44
C ALA A 103 40.32 42.05 -2.25
N PRO A 104 40.88 42.28 -1.04
CA PRO A 104 40.12 42.71 0.12
C PRO A 104 40.04 44.25 0.16
N SER A 105 38.86 44.80 0.43
CA SER A 105 38.78 46.17 0.96
C SER A 105 37.64 46.33 1.97
N LEU A 106 38.02 46.79 3.15
CA LEU A 106 37.13 47.23 4.21
C LEU A 106 36.58 48.63 3.88
N SER A 107 35.33 48.85 4.29
CA SER A 107 34.76 50.10 4.86
C SER A 107 33.61 50.76 4.11
N ARG A 108 32.67 51.24 4.95
CA ARG A 108 31.75 52.37 4.81
C ARG A 108 30.30 52.12 4.34
N THR A 109 29.44 52.08 5.36
CA THR A 109 28.31 53.00 5.62
C THR A 109 27.33 53.37 4.49
N HIS A 110 26.06 53.21 4.88
CA HIS A 110 24.93 54.14 4.69
C HIS A 110 23.89 53.75 3.62
N ARG A 111 22.66 53.60 4.12
CA ARG A 111 21.40 54.23 3.66
C ARG A 111 20.32 53.23 3.22
N GLU A 112 19.36 53.01 4.12
CA GLU A 112 17.98 52.65 3.76
C GLU A 112 17.39 53.67 2.78
N PRO A 113 16.49 53.22 1.88
CA PRO A 113 15.28 53.97 1.70
C PRO A 113 14.01 53.10 1.71
N GLU A 114 13.13 53.48 2.62
CA GLU A 114 11.67 53.65 2.51
C GLU A 114 10.80 52.71 1.66
N ALA A 115 9.79 52.21 2.37
CA ALA A 115 8.67 51.40 1.91
C ALA A 115 7.75 52.12 0.90
N VAL A 116 7.48 51.47 -0.22
CA VAL A 116 6.41 51.85 -1.16
C VAL A 116 5.12 51.11 -0.81
N ARG A 117 4.12 51.89 -0.35
CA ARG A 117 2.74 51.48 -0.06
C ARG A 117 2.03 50.90 -1.30
N ARG A 118 1.55 49.65 -1.22
CA ARG A 118 0.64 49.03 -2.19
C ARG A 118 -0.81 49.56 -2.04
N LYS A 119 -1.40 50.05 -3.14
CA LYS A 119 -2.83 50.37 -3.26
C LYS A 119 -3.65 49.08 -3.47
N LYS A 120 -4.67 48.85 -2.63
CA LYS A 120 -5.67 47.79 -2.80
C LYS A 120 -6.62 48.09 -3.97
N VAL A 121 -6.67 47.21 -4.96
CA VAL A 121 -7.74 47.16 -5.97
C VAL A 121 -8.87 46.28 -5.42
N LYS A 122 -10.10 46.80 -5.39
CA LYS A 122 -11.32 46.06 -5.04
C LYS A 122 -11.90 45.43 -6.32
N THR A 123 -11.92 44.11 -6.40
CA THR A 123 -12.65 43.38 -7.45
C THR A 123 -14.04 43.03 -6.94
N ARG A 124 -15.07 43.37 -7.73
CA ARG A 124 -16.49 43.14 -7.45
C ARG A 124 -16.86 41.72 -7.92
N PRO A 125 -17.64 40.92 -7.15
CA PRO A 125 -18.01 39.58 -7.59
C PRO A 125 -19.21 39.61 -8.55
N GLU A 126 -19.12 38.86 -9.65
CA GLU A 126 -20.23 38.58 -10.55
C GLU A 126 -21.17 37.48 -9.99
N PRO A 127 -22.46 37.48 -10.36
CA PRO A 127 -23.47 36.58 -9.80
C PRO A 127 -23.41 35.18 -10.44
N ARG A 128 -23.36 34.14 -9.59
CA ARG A 128 -23.43 32.73 -10.01
C ARG A 128 -24.82 32.37 -10.54
N VAL A 129 -24.87 31.84 -11.76
CA VAL A 129 -26.08 31.28 -12.39
C VAL A 129 -26.40 29.91 -11.78
N LYS A 130 -27.62 29.73 -11.25
CA LYS A 130 -28.11 28.45 -10.73
C LYS A 130 -28.42 27.50 -11.90
N ARG A 131 -27.70 26.38 -12.01
CA ARG A 131 -28.03 25.28 -12.94
C ARG A 131 -29.29 24.56 -12.46
N LYS A 132 -30.27 24.38 -13.36
CA LYS A 132 -31.50 23.61 -13.11
C LYS A 132 -31.22 22.13 -13.42
N ILE A 133 -31.50 21.25 -12.46
CA ILE A 133 -31.36 19.79 -12.61
C ILE A 133 -32.52 19.27 -13.48
N PRO A 134 -32.25 18.41 -14.49
CA PRO A 134 -33.29 17.91 -15.39
C PRO A 134 -34.12 16.82 -14.70
N TRP A 135 -35.38 17.16 -14.41
CA TRP A 135 -36.37 16.33 -13.70
C TRP A 135 -36.63 14.95 -14.34
N GLY A 136 -36.22 14.74 -15.59
CA GLY A 136 -36.32 13.44 -16.29
C GLY A 136 -35.47 12.32 -15.70
N TRP A 137 -34.33 12.63 -15.06
CA TRP A 137 -33.46 11.62 -14.43
C TRP A 137 -34.05 11.07 -13.14
N VAL A 138 -34.77 11.90 -12.38
CA VAL A 138 -35.44 11.49 -11.14
C VAL A 138 -36.60 10.54 -11.44
N ALA A 139 -37.33 10.76 -12.54
CA ALA A 139 -38.41 9.86 -12.97
C ALA A 139 -37.87 8.48 -13.41
N LEU A 140 -36.68 8.43 -14.03
CA LEU A 140 -36.02 7.18 -14.41
C LEU A 140 -35.60 6.35 -13.17
N LEU A 141 -35.03 7.02 -12.16
CA LEU A 141 -34.63 6.35 -10.91
C LEU A 141 -35.83 5.76 -10.15
N ILE A 142 -36.96 6.45 -10.13
CA ILE A 142 -38.20 5.94 -9.51
C ILE A 142 -38.74 4.73 -10.28
N LEU A 143 -38.67 4.73 -11.61
CA LEU A 143 -39.10 3.60 -12.43
C LEU A 143 -38.20 2.36 -12.21
N CYS A 144 -36.88 2.55 -12.13
CA CYS A 144 -35.92 1.48 -11.84
C CYS A 144 -36.14 0.89 -10.43
N PHE A 145 -36.46 1.72 -9.44
CA PHE A 145 -36.75 1.25 -8.09
C PHE A 145 -38.03 0.39 -8.03
N LEU A 146 -39.08 0.77 -8.77
CA LEU A 146 -40.31 -0.01 -8.86
C LEU A 146 -40.13 -1.33 -9.63
N LEU A 147 -39.29 -1.36 -10.67
CA LEU A 147 -38.94 -2.58 -11.40
C LEU A 147 -38.06 -3.53 -10.56
N GLY A 148 -37.12 -2.99 -9.77
CA GLY A 148 -36.27 -3.77 -8.87
C GLY A 148 -37.04 -4.42 -7.71
N ALA A 149 -37.96 -3.69 -7.09
CA ALA A 149 -38.81 -4.21 -6.02
C ALA A 149 -39.87 -5.22 -6.52
N GLY A 150 -40.38 -5.05 -7.75
CA GLY A 150 -41.30 -6.00 -8.37
C GLY A 150 -40.62 -7.31 -8.81
N GLY A 151 -39.40 -7.23 -9.33
CA GLY A 151 -38.64 -8.38 -9.81
C GLY A 151 -38.25 -9.36 -8.71
N THR A 152 -37.82 -8.87 -7.55
CA THR A 152 -37.41 -9.71 -6.40
C THR A 152 -38.61 -10.37 -5.71
N TYR A 153 -39.77 -9.70 -5.67
CA TYR A 153 -40.99 -10.26 -5.08
C TYR A 153 -41.59 -11.41 -5.90
N VAL A 154 -41.54 -11.33 -7.24
CA VAL A 154 -42.01 -12.42 -8.11
C VAL A 154 -41.01 -13.57 -8.15
N TYR A 155 -39.70 -13.29 -8.15
CA TYR A 155 -38.67 -14.33 -8.17
C TYR A 155 -38.65 -15.16 -6.88
N SER A 156 -38.78 -14.50 -5.71
CA SER A 156 -38.78 -15.18 -4.40
C SER A 156 -40.04 -15.99 -4.12
N ASN A 157 -41.22 -15.55 -4.58
CA ASN A 157 -42.49 -16.25 -4.30
C ASN A 157 -42.92 -17.25 -5.37
N TYR A 158 -42.46 -17.13 -6.62
CA TYR A 158 -42.94 -17.99 -7.71
C TYR A 158 -41.86 -18.79 -8.45
N ILE A 159 -40.57 -18.44 -8.32
CA ILE A 159 -39.49 -19.07 -9.09
C ILE A 159 -38.50 -19.83 -8.19
N ALA A 160 -38.28 -19.40 -6.94
CA ALA A 160 -37.48 -20.13 -5.96
C ALA A 160 -38.36 -20.92 -4.96
N SER A 161 -38.91 -22.05 -5.42
CA SER A 161 -39.30 -23.16 -4.55
C SER A 161 -38.81 -24.46 -5.19
N PRO A 162 -37.98 -25.28 -4.51
CA PRO A 162 -37.39 -26.47 -5.11
C PRO A 162 -38.41 -27.61 -5.06
N SER A 163 -39.36 -27.63 -5.99
CA SER A 163 -40.17 -28.83 -6.22
C SER A 163 -39.40 -29.79 -7.12
N SER A 164 -38.66 -30.69 -6.46
CA SER A 164 -38.36 -32.02 -6.96
C SER A 164 -39.60 -32.62 -7.65
N SER A 165 -39.46 -32.98 -8.92
CA SER A 165 -40.43 -33.76 -9.69
C SER A 165 -39.60 -34.92 -10.25
N LYS A 166 -39.87 -36.22 -10.05
CA LYS A 166 -41.11 -37.04 -10.09
C LYS A 166 -40.66 -38.52 -9.80
N PRO A 167 -41.52 -39.57 -9.82
CA PRO A 167 -42.99 -39.67 -9.68
C PRO A 167 -43.46 -40.74 -8.65
N LYS A 168 -44.79 -40.78 -8.45
CA LYS A 168 -45.66 -41.79 -7.81
C LYS A 168 -45.08 -43.21 -7.58
N SER A 169 -45.32 -43.76 -6.40
CA SER A 169 -45.95 -45.09 -6.30
C SER A 169 -46.83 -45.23 -5.05
N THR A 170 -48.01 -45.78 -5.28
CA THR A 170 -48.96 -46.28 -4.28
C THR A 170 -48.42 -47.60 -3.71
N ILE A 171 -48.66 -47.79 -2.42
CA ILE A 171 -48.40 -48.98 -1.60
C ILE A 171 -48.93 -50.26 -2.24
N GLU A 172 -48.11 -51.32 -2.33
CA GLU A 172 -48.45 -52.71 -1.96
C GLU A 172 -47.19 -53.44 -1.42
N GLN A 173 -47.33 -54.04 -0.24
CA GLN A 173 -46.44 -55.06 0.37
C GLN A 173 -46.55 -56.40 -0.41
N PRO A 174 -45.90 -57.51 0.01
CA PRO A 174 -44.54 -57.77 0.54
C PRO A 174 -43.84 -58.87 -0.30
N VAL A 175 -42.56 -59.19 -0.08
CA VAL A 175 -42.02 -60.58 0.05
C VAL A 175 -40.56 -60.53 0.53
N THR A 176 -40.34 -61.30 1.60
CA THR A 176 -39.13 -61.74 2.29
C THR A 176 -37.98 -62.21 1.37
N VAL A 177 -36.72 -61.93 1.71
CA VAL A 177 -35.64 -62.92 1.99
C VAL A 177 -34.37 -62.20 2.50
N GLU A 178 -33.96 -62.67 3.69
CA GLU A 178 -32.69 -62.64 4.42
C GLU A 178 -31.37 -62.04 3.84
N LYS A 179 -30.78 -61.16 4.68
CA LYS A 179 -29.42 -61.27 5.28
C LYS A 179 -28.20 -60.83 4.46
N SER A 180 -27.71 -59.62 4.76
CA SER A 180 -26.28 -59.38 4.97
C SER A 180 -26.06 -58.24 5.96
N LYS A 181 -25.02 -58.37 6.78
CA LYS A 181 -24.69 -57.57 7.95
C LYS A 181 -24.17 -56.17 7.58
N GLU A 182 -24.74 -55.16 8.22
CA GLU A 182 -24.06 -54.13 9.02
C GLU A 182 -22.72 -53.55 8.51
N LYS A 183 -22.76 -52.29 8.07
CA LYS A 183 -21.81 -51.25 8.51
C LYS A 183 -22.49 -49.88 8.38
N THR A 184 -23.01 -49.37 9.49
CA THR A 184 -23.45 -47.98 9.61
C THR A 184 -22.19 -47.13 9.64
N GLU A 185 -21.90 -46.42 8.55
CA GLU A 185 -20.97 -45.30 8.58
C GLU A 185 -21.62 -44.17 9.39
N GLU A 186 -21.00 -43.83 10.53
CA GLU A 186 -21.33 -42.61 11.25
C GLU A 186 -21.17 -41.40 10.32
N PRO A 187 -22.05 -40.40 10.40
CA PRO A 187 -21.88 -39.18 9.63
C PRO A 187 -20.57 -38.53 10.08
N VAL A 188 -19.60 -38.47 9.16
CA VAL A 188 -18.42 -37.64 9.32
C VAL A 188 -18.93 -36.22 9.57
N PRO A 189 -18.59 -35.60 10.71
CA PRO A 189 -19.01 -34.24 10.97
C PRO A 189 -18.51 -33.36 9.83
N ASP A 190 -19.37 -32.46 9.35
CA ASP A 190 -19.03 -31.41 8.40
C ASP A 190 -17.96 -30.53 9.06
N ILE A 191 -16.69 -30.86 8.80
CA ILE A 191 -15.55 -30.05 9.24
C ILE A 191 -15.66 -28.79 8.40
N LYS A 192 -16.14 -27.69 8.99
CA LYS A 192 -15.82 -26.36 8.49
C LYS A 192 -14.30 -26.30 8.42
N GLU A 193 -13.73 -26.38 7.22
CA GLU A 193 -12.31 -26.17 7.01
C GLU A 193 -11.96 -24.83 7.67
N GLU A 194 -11.17 -24.89 8.75
CA GLU A 194 -10.68 -23.66 9.36
C GLU A 194 -9.90 -22.91 8.29
N PRO A 195 -10.13 -21.59 8.10
CA PRO A 195 -9.41 -20.83 7.10
C PRO A 195 -7.92 -21.01 7.35
N ASN A 196 -7.23 -21.61 6.38
CA ASN A 196 -5.81 -21.92 6.46
C ASN A 196 -4.95 -20.67 6.17
N VAL A 197 -5.39 -19.54 6.74
CA VAL A 197 -4.89 -18.20 6.48
C VAL A 197 -4.40 -17.60 7.78
N LEU A 198 -3.24 -16.98 7.72
CA LEU A 198 -2.61 -16.27 8.82
C LEU A 198 -2.53 -14.79 8.48
N TYR A 199 -3.13 -13.95 9.31
CA TYR A 199 -3.09 -12.51 9.16
C TYR A 199 -1.99 -11.90 10.01
N VAL A 200 -1.28 -10.93 9.46
CA VAL A 200 -0.27 -10.14 10.16
C VAL A 200 -0.98 -9.14 11.10
N LYS A 201 -0.72 -9.21 12.41
CA LYS A 201 -1.29 -8.28 13.40
C LYS A 201 -0.31 -7.26 13.95
N THR A 202 0.99 -7.46 13.72
CA THR A 202 2.03 -6.49 14.07
C THR A 202 2.43 -5.73 12.80
N ARG A 203 2.48 -4.40 12.89
CA ARG A 203 2.97 -3.58 11.77
C ARG A 203 4.41 -3.97 11.42
N ASN A 204 4.70 -4.09 10.13
CA ASN A 204 6.05 -4.30 9.60
C ASN A 204 6.68 -5.61 10.11
N SER A 205 5.96 -6.72 9.93
CA SER A 205 6.40 -8.02 10.41
C SER A 205 7.37 -8.67 9.44
N ASN A 206 8.54 -9.04 9.92
CA ASN A 206 9.56 -9.69 9.12
C ASN A 206 9.14 -11.11 8.71
N ILE A 207 9.33 -11.42 7.42
CA ILE A 207 9.27 -12.76 6.85
C ILE A 207 10.68 -13.17 6.44
N TYR A 208 11.11 -14.34 6.89
CA TYR A 208 12.46 -14.87 6.71
C TYR A 208 12.47 -16.00 5.68
N SER A 209 13.59 -16.19 4.99
CA SER A 209 13.77 -17.31 4.06
C SER A 209 14.04 -18.64 4.78
N ASP A 210 14.45 -18.57 6.06
CA ASP A 210 14.81 -19.72 6.88
C ASP A 210 14.02 -19.79 8.21
N SER A 211 13.89 -20.99 8.78
CA SER A 211 13.13 -21.24 10.00
C SER A 211 13.85 -20.83 11.29
N ALA A 212 15.16 -20.56 11.25
CA ALA A 212 15.90 -19.99 12.37
C ALA A 212 15.75 -18.46 12.46
N LEU A 213 15.04 -17.84 11.51
CA LEU A 213 14.73 -16.41 11.44
C LEU A 213 15.99 -15.53 11.35
N THR A 214 16.95 -15.98 10.53
CA THR A 214 18.25 -15.31 10.38
C THR A 214 18.33 -14.45 9.12
N ASP A 215 17.80 -14.93 8.01
CA ASP A 215 17.87 -14.30 6.70
C ASP A 215 16.53 -13.68 6.36
N LEU A 216 16.46 -12.36 6.45
CA LEU A 216 15.27 -11.59 6.14
C LEU A 216 14.99 -11.64 4.63
N LEU A 217 13.77 -12.01 4.27
CA LEU A 217 13.32 -12.10 2.88
C LEU A 217 12.46 -10.89 2.49
N PHE A 218 11.48 -10.55 3.34
CA PHE A 218 10.45 -9.55 3.03
C PHE A 218 9.85 -8.99 4.33
N GLU A 219 9.30 -7.78 4.28
CA GLU A 219 8.58 -7.16 5.40
C GLU A 219 7.09 -7.06 5.08
N ALA A 220 6.27 -7.82 5.79
CA ALA A 220 4.83 -7.87 5.58
C ALA A 220 4.10 -6.73 6.29
N ASP A 221 3.08 -6.20 5.62
CA ASP A 221 2.26 -5.12 6.16
C ASP A 221 1.18 -5.68 7.11
N PHE A 222 0.80 -4.86 8.10
CA PHE A 222 -0.32 -5.17 8.99
C PHE A 222 -1.58 -5.50 8.18
N GLY A 223 -2.23 -6.61 8.49
CA GLY A 223 -3.46 -7.07 7.84
C GLY A 223 -3.24 -7.89 6.57
N ASP A 224 -2.00 -8.07 6.11
CA ASP A 224 -1.72 -9.01 5.03
C ASP A 224 -2.05 -10.44 5.49
N GLY A 225 -2.72 -11.18 4.61
CA GLY A 225 -3.09 -12.58 4.83
C GLY A 225 -2.22 -13.50 3.98
N TYR A 226 -1.75 -14.60 4.56
CA TYR A 226 -0.97 -15.61 3.87
C TYR A 226 -1.50 -17.01 4.12
N ARG A 227 -1.46 -17.86 3.09
CA ARG A 227 -1.77 -19.28 3.23
C ARG A 227 -0.69 -19.96 4.06
N VAL A 228 -1.11 -20.70 5.07
CA VAL A 228 -0.21 -21.44 5.96
C VAL A 228 0.12 -22.78 5.33
N LEU A 229 1.41 -23.08 5.22
CA LEU A 229 1.90 -24.37 4.74
C LEU A 229 2.25 -25.30 5.89
N GLU A 230 2.95 -24.76 6.90
CA GLU A 230 3.35 -25.49 8.10
C GLU A 230 3.30 -24.54 9.31
N THR A 231 3.01 -25.07 10.50
CA THR A 231 3.02 -24.28 11.74
C THR A 231 3.66 -25.07 12.86
N THR A 232 4.54 -24.40 13.59
CA THR A 232 5.12 -24.85 14.86
C THR A 232 4.62 -23.94 15.99
N ASP A 233 5.09 -24.14 17.22
CA ASP A 233 4.67 -23.31 18.35
C ASP A 233 5.05 -21.82 18.18
N SER A 234 6.21 -21.53 17.61
CA SER A 234 6.76 -20.16 17.53
C SER A 234 6.72 -19.52 16.14
N ILE A 235 6.69 -20.33 15.08
CA ILE A 235 6.77 -19.86 13.69
C ILE A 235 5.79 -20.60 12.79
N SER A 236 5.36 -19.92 11.73
CA SER A 236 4.60 -20.49 10.63
C SER A 236 5.37 -20.31 9.33
N LYS A 237 5.39 -21.37 8.51
CA LYS A 237 5.79 -21.31 7.11
C LYS A 237 4.58 -20.90 6.28
N VAL A 238 4.73 -19.86 5.49
CA VAL A 238 3.66 -19.24 4.70
C VAL A 238 4.04 -19.18 3.22
N GLU A 239 3.04 -19.23 2.37
CA GLU A 239 3.20 -18.98 0.93
C GLU A 239 3.17 -17.47 0.66
N LEU A 240 4.17 -16.97 -0.06
CA LEU A 240 4.27 -15.57 -0.50
C LEU A 240 3.86 -15.42 -1.97
N THR A 241 4.27 -16.38 -2.79
CA THR A 241 3.87 -16.59 -4.18
C THR A 241 3.81 -18.09 -4.46
N ASP A 242 3.31 -18.50 -5.63
CA ASP A 242 3.28 -19.91 -6.05
C ASP A 242 4.66 -20.61 -5.98
N GLU A 243 5.75 -19.85 -6.08
CA GLU A 243 7.12 -20.37 -6.11
C GLU A 243 7.96 -19.98 -4.88
N LEU A 244 7.46 -19.06 -4.03
CA LEU A 244 8.19 -18.49 -2.91
C LEU A 244 7.44 -18.70 -1.59
N THR A 245 8.15 -19.23 -0.61
CA THR A 245 7.66 -19.41 0.76
C THR A 245 8.56 -18.69 1.74
N GLY A 246 8.01 -18.30 2.89
CA GLY A 246 8.78 -17.69 3.97
C GLY A 246 8.32 -18.12 5.36
N TYR A 247 9.03 -17.67 6.38
CA TYR A 247 8.76 -17.97 7.78
C TYR A 247 8.45 -16.70 8.55
N ILE A 248 7.35 -16.70 9.30
CA ILE A 248 6.90 -15.58 10.13
C ILE A 248 6.67 -16.02 11.57
N LYS A 249 6.93 -15.12 12.53
CA LYS A 249 6.68 -15.39 13.95
C LYS A 249 5.20 -15.43 14.26
N ASN A 250 4.76 -16.45 14.99
CA ASN A 250 3.37 -16.58 15.41
C ASN A 250 2.93 -15.46 16.37
N THR A 251 3.88 -14.87 17.10
CA THR A 251 3.61 -13.73 17.98
C THR A 251 3.14 -12.50 17.21
N ASP A 252 3.51 -12.37 15.93
CA ASP A 252 3.20 -11.24 15.07
C ASP A 252 1.96 -11.45 14.20
N THR A 253 1.27 -12.59 14.39
CA THR A 253 0.15 -13.01 13.54
C THR A 253 -1.07 -13.45 14.33
N THR A 254 -2.19 -13.63 13.61
CA THR A 254 -3.44 -14.16 14.12
C THR A 254 -4.16 -14.98 13.04
N LYS A 255 -4.86 -16.04 13.43
CA LYS A 255 -5.79 -16.76 12.55
C LYS A 255 -7.23 -16.25 12.65
N SER A 256 -7.48 -15.32 13.57
CA SER A 256 -8.83 -14.84 13.89
C SER A 256 -8.94 -13.34 13.64
N LEU A 257 -9.92 -12.97 12.84
CA LEU A 257 -10.42 -11.61 12.67
C LEU A 257 -11.71 -11.44 13.49
N LYS A 258 -11.95 -10.23 14.01
CA LYS A 258 -13.21 -9.92 14.72
C LYS A 258 -14.32 -9.65 13.71
N GLY A 259 -15.50 -10.24 13.92
CA GLY A 259 -16.66 -10.01 13.05
C GLY A 259 -16.52 -10.64 11.66
N ASP A 260 -17.57 -10.50 10.87
CA ASP A 260 -17.65 -11.09 9.53
C ASP A 260 -17.16 -10.11 8.45
N ALA A 261 -16.75 -10.65 7.30
CA ALA A 261 -16.44 -9.86 6.12
C ALA A 261 -17.68 -9.09 5.63
N ILE A 262 -17.48 -7.87 5.13
CA ILE A 262 -18.55 -7.05 4.54
C ILE A 262 -18.74 -7.35 3.04
N ALA A 263 -19.77 -6.77 2.44
CA ALA A 263 -19.96 -6.85 0.99
C ALA A 263 -18.88 -6.03 0.25
N ASP A 264 -18.35 -6.58 -0.85
CA ASP A 264 -17.33 -5.90 -1.68
C ASP A 264 -17.82 -4.53 -2.16
N GLU A 265 -19.10 -4.43 -2.56
CA GLU A 265 -19.73 -3.17 -3.00
C GLU A 265 -19.66 -2.08 -1.93
N SER A 266 -19.87 -2.44 -0.65
CA SER A 266 -19.81 -1.48 0.46
C SER A 266 -18.37 -0.98 0.67
N LEU A 267 -17.39 -1.88 0.61
CA LEU A 267 -15.97 -1.54 0.72
C LEU A 267 -15.53 -0.62 -0.43
N LEU A 268 -15.84 -1.00 -1.67
CA LEU A 268 -15.44 -0.26 -2.87
C LEU A 268 -16.13 1.11 -2.98
N THR A 269 -17.39 1.20 -2.56
CA THR A 269 -18.12 2.47 -2.48
C THR A 269 -17.47 3.40 -1.45
N TRP A 270 -17.12 2.88 -0.28
CA TRP A 270 -16.42 3.65 0.74
C TRP A 270 -15.08 4.18 0.23
N VAL A 271 -14.30 3.36 -0.47
CA VAL A 271 -13.04 3.79 -1.11
C VAL A 271 -13.30 4.93 -2.09
N SER A 272 -14.32 4.80 -2.94
CA SER A 272 -14.67 5.82 -3.94
C SER A 272 -15.13 7.14 -3.32
N ASP A 273 -15.86 7.08 -2.20
CA ASP A 273 -16.40 8.25 -1.52
C ASP A 273 -15.37 8.99 -0.65
N ASN A 274 -14.34 8.30 -0.15
CA ASN A 274 -13.42 8.83 0.86
C ASN A 274 -11.98 9.01 0.37
N LEU A 275 -11.57 8.33 -0.71
CA LEU A 275 -10.23 8.44 -1.28
C LEU A 275 -10.25 9.13 -2.64
N ASP A 276 -9.11 9.70 -3.05
CA ASP A 276 -8.97 10.29 -4.37
C ASP A 276 -8.92 9.20 -5.45
N THR A 277 -10.04 9.00 -6.12
CA THR A 277 -10.18 8.05 -7.23
C THR A 277 -10.22 8.75 -8.59
N SER A 278 -9.80 10.02 -8.67
CA SER A 278 -9.87 10.81 -9.91
C SER A 278 -9.02 10.26 -11.06
N PHE A 279 -8.01 9.44 -10.75
CA PHE A 279 -7.18 8.74 -11.73
C PHE A 279 -7.84 7.47 -12.29
N VAL A 280 -8.93 6.98 -11.69
CA VAL A 280 -9.58 5.74 -12.13
C VAL A 280 -10.40 6.05 -13.38
N THR A 281 -10.00 5.47 -14.52
CA THR A 281 -10.67 5.70 -15.82
C THR A 281 -11.85 4.76 -16.05
N GLU A 282 -11.84 3.58 -15.43
CA GLU A 282 -12.89 2.57 -15.49
C GLU A 282 -13.47 2.38 -14.08
N THR A 283 -13.37 1.18 -13.50
CA THR A 283 -13.67 0.95 -12.09
C THR A 283 -12.40 0.59 -11.32
N LEU A 284 -12.43 0.76 -9.99
CA LEU A 284 -11.31 0.38 -9.11
C LEU A 284 -10.90 -1.08 -9.27
N ILE A 285 -11.90 -1.96 -9.46
CA ILE A 285 -11.65 -3.40 -9.62
C ILE A 285 -11.01 -3.74 -10.96
N ASP A 286 -11.23 -2.93 -12.00
CA ASP A 286 -10.59 -3.17 -13.30
C ASP A 286 -9.08 -2.94 -13.23
N LEU A 287 -8.59 -2.17 -12.25
CA LEU A 287 -7.16 -1.94 -12.05
C LEU A 287 -6.45 -3.12 -11.42
N ILE A 288 -7.17 -3.90 -10.61
CA ILE A 288 -6.65 -5.12 -10.01
C ILE A 288 -6.42 -6.16 -11.12
N GLY A 289 -5.26 -6.83 -11.09
CA GLY A 289 -4.84 -7.80 -12.09
C GLY A 289 -4.24 -7.21 -13.38
N LYS A 290 -4.31 -5.89 -13.61
CA LYS A 290 -3.63 -5.24 -14.74
C LYS A 290 -2.12 -5.41 -14.66
N THR A 291 -1.47 -5.42 -15.81
CA THR A 291 -0.01 -5.46 -15.88
C THR A 291 0.61 -4.08 -15.80
N ALA A 292 1.93 -4.01 -15.56
CA ALA A 292 2.67 -2.75 -15.66
C ALA A 292 2.53 -2.11 -17.06
N GLU A 293 2.42 -2.91 -18.13
CA GLU A 293 2.22 -2.43 -19.50
C GLU A 293 0.84 -1.79 -19.69
N ASP A 294 -0.21 -2.39 -19.12
CA ASP A 294 -1.57 -1.86 -19.16
C ASP A 294 -1.67 -0.53 -18.40
N LEU A 295 -1.05 -0.46 -17.21
CA LEU A 295 -0.96 0.76 -16.42
C LEU A 295 -0.21 1.85 -17.18
N ASN A 296 0.94 1.54 -17.78
CA ASN A 296 1.72 2.49 -18.56
C ASN A 296 0.96 3.01 -19.78
N SER A 297 0.16 2.16 -20.41
CA SER A 297 -0.68 2.55 -21.54
C SER A 297 -1.81 3.49 -21.12
N THR A 298 -2.30 3.36 -19.90
CA THR A 298 -3.43 4.15 -19.36
C THR A 298 -2.96 5.47 -18.73
N TYR A 299 -1.87 5.42 -17.97
CA TYR A 299 -1.41 6.50 -17.10
C TYR A 299 -0.08 7.13 -17.52
N GLY A 300 0.59 6.54 -18.51
CA GLY A 300 1.99 6.85 -18.79
C GLY A 300 2.95 6.11 -17.84
N PRO A 301 4.27 6.29 -18.01
CA PRO A 301 5.25 5.66 -17.13
C PRO A 301 5.09 6.15 -15.68
N PRO A 302 5.34 5.30 -14.67
CA PRO A 302 5.35 5.75 -13.29
C PRO A 302 6.46 6.78 -13.07
N GLU A 303 6.23 7.69 -12.14
CA GLU A 303 7.23 8.66 -11.71
C GLU A 303 8.43 7.96 -11.06
N ARG A 304 8.16 6.83 -10.41
CA ARG A 304 9.16 6.00 -9.74
C ARG A 304 8.75 4.54 -9.71
N THR A 305 9.74 3.66 -9.76
CA THR A 305 9.58 2.23 -9.55
C THR A 305 10.47 1.75 -8.41
N PHE A 306 9.97 0.86 -7.57
CA PHE A 306 10.73 0.13 -6.56
C PHE A 306 10.38 -1.36 -6.64
N SER A 307 11.30 -2.25 -6.30
CA SER A 307 11.03 -3.69 -6.25
C SER A 307 11.72 -4.30 -5.04
N ASP A 308 11.07 -5.30 -4.46
CA ASP A 308 11.67 -6.23 -3.50
C ASP A 308 11.55 -7.68 -4.02
N GLU A 309 11.88 -8.65 -3.16
CA GLU A 309 11.87 -10.09 -3.50
C GLU A 309 10.48 -10.63 -3.88
N VAL A 310 9.41 -9.94 -3.52
CA VAL A 310 8.01 -10.39 -3.70
C VAL A 310 7.25 -9.49 -4.68
N ASN A 311 7.47 -8.18 -4.61
CA ASN A 311 6.61 -7.19 -5.23
C ASN A 311 7.38 -6.13 -6.03
N THR A 312 6.70 -5.56 -7.01
CA THR A 312 7.09 -4.32 -7.70
C THR A 312 6.08 -3.24 -7.40
N TYR A 313 6.55 -2.02 -7.17
CA TYR A 313 5.76 -0.86 -6.78
C TYR A 313 5.90 0.23 -7.83
N LEU A 314 4.78 0.68 -8.39
CA LEU A 314 4.73 1.70 -9.43
C LEU A 314 4.04 2.96 -8.89
N PHE A 315 4.79 4.05 -8.74
CA PHE A 315 4.33 5.29 -8.10
C PHE A 315 3.83 6.33 -9.11
N TYR A 316 2.68 6.93 -8.81
CA TYR A 316 1.97 7.93 -9.61
C TYR A 316 1.47 9.08 -8.70
N GLY A 317 2.38 9.94 -8.24
CA GLY A 317 2.05 11.00 -7.29
C GLY A 317 1.61 10.45 -5.93
N ASN A 318 0.38 10.76 -5.52
CA ASN A 318 -0.16 10.38 -4.20
C ASN A 318 -0.70 8.94 -4.13
N HIS A 319 -0.59 8.15 -5.20
CA HIS A 319 -0.96 6.74 -5.18
C HIS A 319 0.12 5.87 -5.83
N PHE A 320 0.11 4.59 -5.52
CA PHE A 320 0.96 3.61 -6.17
C PHE A 320 0.27 2.25 -6.27
N PHE A 321 0.70 1.46 -7.25
CA PHE A 321 0.24 0.10 -7.45
C PHE A 321 1.30 -0.86 -6.92
N THR A 322 0.86 -1.87 -6.14
CA THR A 322 1.69 -3.01 -5.76
C THR A 322 1.39 -4.15 -6.72
N LEU A 323 2.42 -4.65 -7.41
CA LEU A 323 2.35 -5.72 -8.38
C LEU A 323 3.07 -6.95 -7.84
N GLN A 324 2.42 -8.10 -7.95
CA GLN A 324 3.02 -9.40 -7.75
C GLN A 324 2.93 -10.18 -9.07
N ASN A 325 4.02 -10.82 -9.50
CA ASN A 325 4.09 -11.52 -10.79
C ASN A 325 3.61 -10.64 -11.98
N ASN A 326 4.00 -9.36 -11.97
CA ASN A 326 3.60 -8.34 -12.95
C ASN A 326 2.07 -8.11 -13.04
N LYS A 327 1.32 -8.36 -11.97
CA LYS A 327 -0.12 -8.07 -11.88
C LYS A 327 -0.41 -7.25 -10.64
N VAL A 328 -1.24 -6.22 -10.77
CA VAL A 328 -1.67 -5.39 -9.63
C VAL A 328 -2.42 -6.25 -8.62
N ILE A 329 -1.94 -6.30 -7.38
CA ILE A 329 -2.61 -6.95 -6.25
C ILE A 329 -3.10 -5.93 -5.22
N ALA A 330 -2.61 -4.68 -5.27
CA ALA A 330 -3.06 -3.63 -4.38
C ALA A 330 -2.88 -2.23 -4.99
N ILE A 331 -3.70 -1.30 -4.49
CA ILE A 331 -3.65 0.13 -4.75
C ILE A 331 -3.49 0.82 -3.39
N ASP A 332 -2.47 1.66 -3.29
CA ASP A 332 -2.15 2.39 -2.07
C ASP A 332 -2.29 3.89 -2.32
N TRP A 333 -2.98 4.59 -1.42
CA TRP A 333 -2.99 6.05 -1.32
C TRP A 333 -2.01 6.44 -0.23
N ALA A 334 -0.96 7.18 -0.58
CA ALA A 334 0.19 7.43 0.29
C ALA A 334 -0.11 8.46 1.39
N GLU A 335 -0.86 9.51 1.06
CA GLU A 335 -1.20 10.59 2.00
C GLU A 335 -2.71 10.82 2.02
N THR A 336 -3.35 10.30 3.06
CA THR A 336 -4.78 10.52 3.33
C THR A 336 -4.98 11.08 4.75
N ALA A 337 -6.15 11.66 4.99
CA ALA A 337 -6.55 12.09 6.34
C ALA A 337 -7.23 10.96 7.14
N ILE A 338 -7.36 9.76 6.57
CA ILE A 338 -8.18 8.68 7.13
C ILE A 338 -7.61 8.18 8.46
N THR A 339 -8.44 8.24 9.48
CA THR A 339 -8.22 7.72 10.83
C THR A 339 -8.87 6.35 11.00
N ASN A 340 -8.51 5.61 12.07
CA ASN A 340 -9.22 4.39 12.45
C ASN A 340 -10.72 4.66 12.72
N ALA A 341 -11.07 5.84 13.26
CA ALA A 341 -12.46 6.21 13.51
C ALA A 341 -13.24 6.41 12.21
N GLU A 342 -12.62 7.02 11.20
CA GLU A 342 -13.23 7.18 9.87
C GLU A 342 -13.35 5.85 9.15
N LEU A 343 -12.32 5.00 9.18
CA LEU A 343 -12.40 3.64 8.63
C LEU A 343 -13.50 2.82 9.33
N ALA A 344 -13.67 2.97 10.64
CA ALA A 344 -14.71 2.28 11.42
C ALA A 344 -16.14 2.71 11.06
N THR A 345 -16.34 3.79 10.29
CA THR A 345 -17.66 4.15 9.76
C THR A 345 -18.16 3.18 8.67
N LEU A 346 -17.23 2.49 7.99
CA LEU A 346 -17.54 1.43 7.03
C LEU A 346 -18.08 0.19 7.76
N ALA A 347 -17.33 -0.28 8.75
CA ALA A 347 -17.64 -1.44 9.57
C ALA A 347 -16.73 -1.45 10.82
N PRO A 348 -17.09 -2.19 11.90
CA PRO A 348 -16.17 -2.41 13.01
C PRO A 348 -14.83 -2.97 12.52
N LEU A 349 -13.72 -2.43 13.02
CA LEU A 349 -12.38 -2.89 12.64
C LEU A 349 -12.17 -4.33 13.08
N GLN A 350 -11.88 -5.20 12.13
CA GLN A 350 -11.76 -6.63 12.36
C GLN A 350 -10.39 -6.98 12.95
N LEU A 351 -9.38 -6.15 12.66
CA LEU A 351 -8.08 -6.13 13.29
C LEU A 351 -7.66 -4.66 13.44
N GLU A 352 -7.09 -4.30 14.58
CA GLU A 352 -6.68 -2.92 14.86
C GLU A 352 -5.49 -2.87 15.81
N THR A 353 -4.72 -1.80 15.69
CA THR A 353 -3.82 -1.27 16.72
C THR A 353 -4.13 0.22 16.90
N GLU A 354 -3.39 0.93 17.74
CA GLU A 354 -3.52 2.39 17.84
C GLU A 354 -3.26 3.09 16.50
N MET A 355 -2.39 2.53 15.65
CA MET A 355 -1.92 3.15 14.40
C MET A 355 -2.41 2.45 13.14
N THR A 356 -3.10 1.32 13.25
CA THR A 356 -3.52 0.53 12.08
C THR A 356 -4.94 0.01 12.23
N GLY A 357 -5.61 -0.21 11.09
CA GLY A 357 -6.97 -0.74 11.05
C GLY A 357 -7.17 -1.60 9.81
N LEU A 358 -8.01 -2.63 9.94
CA LEU A 358 -8.35 -3.57 8.87
C LEU A 358 -9.86 -3.77 8.81
N VAL A 359 -10.39 -3.69 7.59
CA VAL A 359 -11.73 -4.18 7.22
C VAL A 359 -11.57 -5.06 5.98
N THR A 360 -12.20 -6.22 5.99
CA THR A 360 -12.21 -7.19 4.89
C THR A 360 -13.60 -7.33 4.32
N SER A 361 -13.65 -7.61 3.03
CA SER A 361 -14.80 -8.12 2.30
C SER A 361 -14.50 -9.53 1.80
N ASN A 362 -15.34 -10.09 0.93
CA ASN A 362 -15.11 -11.44 0.41
C ASN A 362 -13.90 -11.50 -0.53
N SER A 363 -13.65 -10.43 -1.27
CA SER A 363 -12.59 -10.38 -2.29
C SER A 363 -11.50 -9.36 -2.02
N TYR A 364 -11.68 -8.45 -1.05
CA TYR A 364 -10.75 -7.35 -0.82
C TYR A 364 -10.52 -7.08 0.65
N ARG A 365 -9.36 -6.50 0.95
CA ARG A 365 -9.06 -5.91 2.25
C ARG A 365 -8.74 -4.44 2.10
N LEU A 366 -9.19 -3.67 3.09
CA LEU A 366 -8.89 -2.25 3.26
C LEU A 366 -8.07 -2.07 4.53
N GLN A 367 -6.82 -1.66 4.36
CA GLN A 367 -5.85 -1.48 5.44
C GLN A 367 -5.54 0.01 5.59
N ARG A 368 -5.49 0.51 6.83
CA ARG A 368 -5.02 1.86 7.15
C ARG A 368 -3.75 1.80 7.98
N PHE A 369 -2.80 2.67 7.68
CA PHE A 369 -1.51 2.79 8.38
C PHE A 369 -1.22 4.25 8.71
N GLU A 370 -1.09 4.58 10.00
CA GLU A 370 -0.68 5.91 10.43
C GLU A 370 0.76 6.24 10.02
N GLN A 371 0.97 7.47 9.55
CA GLN A 371 2.29 8.05 9.36
C GLN A 371 2.49 9.13 10.44
N THR A 372 3.16 8.75 11.52
CA THR A 372 3.29 9.58 12.73
C THR A 372 4.05 10.88 12.47
N GLU A 373 4.99 10.89 11.52
CA GLU A 373 5.82 12.06 11.20
C GLU A 373 5.04 13.15 10.46
N THR A 374 4.11 12.75 9.61
CA THR A 374 3.33 13.65 8.74
C THR A 374 1.91 13.87 9.25
N SER A 375 1.47 13.11 10.26
CA SER A 375 0.07 13.07 10.73
C SER A 375 -0.93 12.72 9.62
N THR A 376 -0.47 12.04 8.56
CA THR A 376 -1.29 11.47 7.49
C THR A 376 -1.40 9.96 7.68
N SER A 377 -2.12 9.29 6.79
CA SER A 377 -2.14 7.83 6.73
C SER A 377 -2.02 7.31 5.31
N ARG A 378 -1.39 6.15 5.18
CA ARG A 378 -1.49 5.32 3.98
C ARG A 378 -2.76 4.49 4.09
N VAL A 379 -3.55 4.41 3.02
CA VAL A 379 -4.68 3.49 2.91
C VAL A 379 -4.42 2.56 1.73
N ARG A 380 -4.58 1.25 1.94
CA ARG A 380 -4.38 0.23 0.91
C ARG A 380 -5.68 -0.52 0.67
N LEU A 381 -6.10 -0.60 -0.59
CA LEU A 381 -7.05 -1.58 -1.10
C LEU A 381 -6.25 -2.72 -1.73
N ALA A 382 -6.40 -3.94 -1.22
CA ALA A 382 -5.70 -5.11 -1.76
C ALA A 382 -6.65 -6.27 -2.01
N GLU A 383 -6.30 -7.14 -2.96
CA GLU A 383 -6.97 -8.43 -3.15
C GLU A 383 -6.86 -9.28 -1.88
N GLN A 384 -7.96 -9.95 -1.54
CA GLN A 384 -7.99 -10.98 -0.53
C GLN A 384 -7.75 -12.33 -1.20
N ASN A 385 -6.52 -12.55 -1.66
CA ASN A 385 -6.09 -13.84 -2.23
C ASN A 385 -5.94 -14.86 -1.08
N LEU A 386 -7.03 -15.56 -0.77
CA LEU A 386 -7.14 -16.57 0.29
C LEU A 386 -7.41 -17.96 -0.26
#